data_AF-A0A3D5NMJ1-F1
#
_entry.id   AF-A0A3D5NMJ1-F1
#
_cell.length_a   1.000
_cell.length_b   1.000
_cell.length_c   1.000
_cell.angle_alpha   90.00
_cell.angle_beta   90.00
_cell.angle_gamma   90.00
#
_symmetry.space_group_name_H-M   'P 1'
#
loop_
_entity.id
_entity.type
_entity.pdbx_description
1 polymer ?
#
loop_
_entity_poly.entity_id
_entity_poly.type
_entity_poly.pdbx_seq_one_letter_code
_entity_poly.pdbx_strand_id
1 'polypeptide(L)'
;METIKIYLENMFMTLPRSSEVLRAKEELQNMMEDKYLELKSEGRTENEAVGIVISEFGNLSEVSEELGLSDAMREAEAHPGKKVISIDTAKDFIENRVKASYMVGGGVMLAIWSPILLIVMSTTENEEILGIYNGGLAIGLVVLLSMVAVAVGLFIMSGVQFGRYD
;
A
#
# COMPACT_ATOMS: atom_id res chain seq x y z
N MET A 1 -5.48 -4.56 -31.96
CA MET A 1 -4.24 -4.94 -31.21
C MET A 1 -4.38 -4.75 -29.69
N GLU A 2 -4.97 -3.65 -29.21
CA GLU A 2 -5.06 -3.32 -27.78
C GLU A 2 -5.78 -4.40 -26.94
N THR A 3 -6.81 -5.04 -27.49
CA THR A 3 -7.54 -6.15 -26.84
C THR A 3 -6.65 -7.35 -26.50
N ILE A 4 -5.71 -7.71 -27.40
CA ILE A 4 -4.77 -8.81 -27.19
C ILE A 4 -3.84 -8.48 -26.00
N LYS A 5 -3.36 -7.23 -25.94
CA LYS A 5 -2.51 -6.77 -24.84
C LYS A 5 -3.24 -6.82 -23.50
N ILE A 6 -4.49 -6.35 -23.44
CA ILE A 6 -5.31 -6.42 -22.22
C ILE A 6 -5.54 -7.87 -21.79
N TYR A 7 -5.82 -8.76 -22.74
CA TYR A 7 -5.99 -10.18 -22.44
C TYR A 7 -4.70 -10.80 -21.86
N LEU A 8 -3.55 -10.53 -22.49
CA LEU A 8 -2.25 -10.98 -22.02
C LEU A 8 -1.91 -10.44 -20.62
N GLU A 9 -2.19 -9.17 -20.34
CA GLU A 9 -2.00 -8.60 -19.00
C GLU A 9 -2.84 -9.32 -17.94
N ASN A 10 -4.10 -9.61 -18.26
CA ASN A 10 -4.99 -10.34 -17.36
C ASN A 10 -4.51 -11.78 -17.11
N MET A 11 -3.97 -12.43 -18.14
CA MET A 11 -3.43 -13.79 -18.05
C MET A 11 -2.26 -13.89 -17.07
N PHE A 12 -1.40 -12.87 -17.02
CA PHE A 12 -0.21 -12.84 -16.15
C PHE A 12 -0.43 -12.11 -14.81
N MET A 13 -1.64 -11.61 -14.55
CA MET A 13 -1.93 -10.72 -13.41
C MET A 13 -1.60 -11.34 -12.04
N THR A 14 -1.77 -12.66 -11.91
CA THR A 14 -1.57 -13.40 -10.66
C THR A 14 -0.16 -13.94 -10.48
N LEU A 15 0.68 -13.89 -11.53
CA LEU A 15 2.03 -14.41 -11.47
C LEU A 15 3.01 -13.40 -10.85
N PRO A 16 4.03 -13.88 -10.12
CA PRO A 16 5.08 -13.01 -9.60
C PRO A 16 5.85 -12.34 -10.75
N ARG A 17 6.30 -11.10 -10.55
CA ARG A 17 7.15 -10.39 -11.52
C ARG A 17 8.61 -10.87 -11.44
N SER A 18 8.85 -12.14 -11.73
CA SER A 18 10.20 -12.69 -11.88
C SER A 18 10.72 -12.44 -13.30
N SER A 19 12.05 -12.56 -13.50
CA SER A 19 12.66 -12.45 -14.83
C SER A 19 12.13 -13.50 -15.80
N GLU A 20 11.83 -14.69 -15.30
CA GLU A 20 11.27 -15.80 -16.07
C GLU A 20 9.85 -15.51 -16.54
N VAL A 21 8.98 -15.00 -15.65
CA VAL A 21 7.61 -14.62 -15.98
C VAL A 21 7.57 -13.47 -16.99
N LEU A 22 8.46 -12.48 -16.83
CA LEU A 22 8.56 -11.37 -17.79
C LEU A 22 9.02 -11.84 -19.17
N ARG A 23 10.01 -12.74 -19.23
CA ARG A 23 10.48 -13.33 -20.48
C ARG A 23 9.37 -14.13 -21.18
N ALA A 24 8.70 -15.01 -20.44
CA ALA A 24 7.59 -15.80 -20.98
C ALA A 24 6.44 -14.93 -21.49
N LYS A 25 6.13 -13.84 -20.79
CA LYS A 25 5.13 -12.86 -21.23
C LYS A 25 5.53 -12.18 -22.55
N GLU A 26 6.79 -11.79 -22.69
CA GLU A 26 7.32 -11.19 -23.92
C GLU A 26 7.31 -12.20 -25.08
N GLU A 27 7.73 -13.44 -24.84
CA GLU A 27 7.68 -14.53 -25.82
C GLU A 27 6.24 -14.80 -26.29
N LEU A 28 5.29 -14.94 -25.37
CA LEU A 28 3.88 -15.14 -25.70
C LEU A 28 3.29 -13.93 -26.43
N GLN A 29 3.65 -12.71 -26.03
CA GLN A 29 3.23 -11.51 -26.73
C GLN A 29 3.66 -11.53 -28.20
N ASN A 30 4.93 -11.86 -28.47
CA ASN A 30 5.45 -11.93 -29.83
C ASN A 30 4.71 -13.00 -30.65
N MET A 31 4.48 -14.19 -30.08
CA MET A 31 3.72 -15.25 -30.76
C MET A 31 2.29 -14.82 -31.10
N MET A 32 1.60 -14.14 -30.16
CA MET A 32 0.25 -13.62 -30.39
C MET A 32 0.22 -12.48 -31.43
N GLU A 33 1.21 -11.59 -31.42
CA GLU A 33 1.33 -10.50 -32.39
C GLU A 33 1.63 -11.04 -33.80
N ASP A 34 2.54 -12.00 -33.92
CA ASP A 34 2.87 -12.66 -35.19
C ASP A 34 1.63 -13.36 -35.77
N LYS A 35 0.89 -14.11 -34.94
CA LYS A 35 -0.35 -14.78 -35.36
C LYS A 35 -1.43 -13.79 -35.78
N TYR A 36 -1.57 -12.70 -35.03
CA TYR A 36 -2.50 -11.63 -35.39
C TYR A 36 -2.16 -11.02 -36.76
N LEU A 37 -0.87 -10.71 -37.01
CA LEU A 37 -0.43 -10.13 -38.27
C LEU A 37 -0.60 -11.10 -39.45
N GLU A 38 -0.36 -12.41 -39.24
CA GLU A 38 -0.65 -13.46 -40.20
C GLU A 38 -2.12 -13.43 -40.62
N LEU A 39 -3.05 -13.47 -39.67
CA LEU A 39 -4.50 -13.43 -39.94
C LEU A 39 -4.94 -12.13 -40.61
N LYS A 40 -4.29 -11.01 -40.28
CA LYS A 40 -4.51 -9.73 -40.97
C LYS A 40 -4.07 -9.79 -42.43
N SER A 41 -2.96 -10.47 -42.72
CA SER A 41 -2.45 -10.65 -44.09
C SER A 41 -3.32 -11.58 -44.93
N GLU A 42 -3.99 -12.55 -44.29
CA GLU A 42 -5.01 -13.41 -44.91
C GLU A 42 -6.34 -12.70 -45.22
N GLY A 43 -6.46 -11.41 -44.84
CA GLY A 43 -7.65 -10.60 -45.08
C GLY A 43 -8.72 -10.69 -43.99
N ARG A 44 -8.42 -11.30 -42.83
CA ARG A 44 -9.39 -11.37 -41.72
C ARG A 44 -9.65 -10.00 -41.09
N THR A 45 -10.87 -9.83 -40.59
CA THR A 45 -11.25 -8.62 -39.85
C THR A 45 -10.50 -8.55 -38.52
N GLU A 46 -10.37 -7.35 -37.93
CA GLU A 46 -9.67 -7.21 -36.65
C GLU A 46 -10.32 -8.02 -35.53
N ASN A 47 -11.66 -7.97 -35.42
CA ASN A 47 -12.40 -8.70 -34.39
C ASN A 47 -12.26 -10.22 -34.54
N GLU A 48 -12.27 -10.71 -35.78
CA GLU A 48 -12.09 -12.13 -36.08
C GLU A 48 -10.66 -12.59 -35.76
N ALA A 49 -9.66 -11.83 -36.18
CA ALA A 49 -8.27 -12.14 -35.87
C ALA A 49 -8.01 -12.17 -34.36
N VAL A 50 -8.53 -11.20 -33.61
CA VAL A 50 -8.42 -11.17 -32.13
C VAL A 50 -9.10 -12.40 -31.51
N GLY A 51 -10.30 -12.76 -31.97
CA GLY A 51 -11.02 -13.92 -31.45
C GLY A 51 -10.26 -15.23 -31.68
N ILE A 52 -9.69 -15.41 -32.88
CA ILE A 52 -8.89 -16.59 -33.23
C ILE A 52 -7.64 -16.66 -32.34
N VAL A 53 -6.86 -15.59 -32.24
CA VAL A 53 -5.64 -15.54 -31.42
C VAL A 53 -5.94 -15.91 -29.96
N ILE A 54 -6.98 -15.33 -29.36
CA ILE A 54 -7.35 -15.64 -27.97
C ILE A 54 -7.75 -17.12 -27.82
N SER A 55 -8.46 -17.70 -28.79
CA SER A 55 -8.86 -19.10 -28.73
C SER A 55 -7.72 -20.09 -28.97
N GLU A 56 -6.70 -19.71 -29.74
CA GLU A 56 -5.58 -20.58 -30.10
C GLU A 56 -4.56 -20.71 -28.97
N PHE A 57 -4.25 -19.60 -28.29
CA PHE A 57 -3.33 -19.61 -27.15
C PHE A 57 -4.00 -19.98 -25.83
N GLY A 58 -5.34 -19.93 -25.75
CA GLY A 58 -6.07 -20.37 -24.58
C GLY A 58 -5.67 -19.61 -23.30
N ASN A 59 -5.74 -20.30 -22.17
CA ASN A 59 -5.42 -19.73 -20.85
C ASN A 59 -3.95 -20.00 -20.44
N LEU A 60 -3.48 -19.32 -19.39
CA LEU A 60 -2.11 -19.47 -18.90
C LEU A 60 -1.79 -20.92 -18.49
N SER A 61 -2.74 -21.66 -17.92
CA SER A 61 -2.51 -23.05 -17.50
C SER A 61 -2.17 -23.96 -18.68
N GLU A 62 -2.73 -23.71 -19.86
CA GLU A 62 -2.47 -24.49 -21.06
C GLU A 62 -1.07 -24.22 -21.64
N VAL A 63 -0.60 -22.97 -21.61
CA VAL A 63 0.71 -22.58 -22.18
C VAL A 63 1.85 -22.55 -21.17
N SER A 64 1.56 -22.70 -19.87
CA SER A 64 2.55 -22.55 -18.80
C SER A 64 3.69 -23.56 -18.83
N GLU A 65 3.41 -24.80 -19.21
CA GLU A 65 4.41 -25.87 -19.25
C GLU A 65 5.42 -25.62 -20.38
N GLU A 66 4.93 -25.20 -21.55
CA GLU A 66 5.78 -24.85 -22.71
C GLU A 66 6.63 -23.60 -22.44
N LEU A 67 6.09 -22.63 -21.69
CA LEU A 67 6.78 -21.39 -21.32
C LEU A 67 7.68 -21.54 -20.09
N GLY A 68 7.75 -22.72 -19.46
CA GLY A 68 8.56 -22.98 -18.26
C GLY A 68 8.04 -22.33 -16.98
N LEU A 69 6.75 -21.98 -16.90
CA LEU A 69 6.15 -21.24 -15.79
C LEU A 69 5.64 -22.10 -14.63
N SER A 70 5.91 -23.41 -14.64
CA SER A 70 5.35 -24.37 -13.66
C SER A 70 5.66 -23.99 -12.21
N ASP A 71 6.88 -23.54 -11.92
CA ASP A 71 7.25 -23.11 -10.57
C ASP A 71 6.58 -21.78 -10.17
N ALA A 72 6.47 -20.82 -11.10
CA ALA A 72 5.79 -19.55 -10.86
C ALA A 72 4.29 -19.74 -10.62
N MET A 73 3.66 -20.68 -11.35
CA MET A 73 2.26 -21.07 -11.11
C MET A 73 2.08 -21.74 -9.76
N ARG A 74 2.97 -22.66 -9.39
CA ARG A 74 2.93 -23.31 -8.08
C ARG A 74 3.14 -22.32 -6.94
N GLU A 75 4.01 -21.31 -7.13
CA GLU A 75 4.18 -20.23 -6.14
C GLU A 75 2.92 -19.38 -5.99
N ALA A 76 2.28 -19.03 -7.12
CA ALA A 76 1.03 -18.26 -7.14
C ALA A 76 -0.13 -19.03 -6.47
N GLU A 77 -0.23 -20.34 -6.69
CA GLU A 77 -1.22 -21.23 -6.06
C GLU A 77 -0.94 -21.46 -4.58
N ALA A 78 0.33 -21.58 -4.18
CA ALA A 78 0.73 -21.76 -2.79
C ALA A 78 0.47 -20.51 -1.93
N HIS A 79 0.47 -19.32 -2.55
CA HIS A 79 0.28 -18.04 -1.86
C HIS A 79 -0.81 -17.19 -2.55
N PRO A 80 -2.07 -17.63 -2.53
CA PRO A 80 -3.16 -16.88 -3.14
C PRO A 80 -3.29 -15.51 -2.43
N GLY A 81 -3.20 -14.42 -3.20
CA GLY A 81 -3.39 -13.07 -2.69
C GLY A 81 -2.12 -12.28 -2.35
N LYS A 82 -0.92 -12.77 -2.72
CA LYS A 82 0.32 -11.97 -2.61
C LYS A 82 0.27 -10.80 -3.60
N LYS A 83 -0.26 -9.66 -3.16
CA LYS A 83 -0.33 -8.43 -3.96
C LYS A 83 1.10 -7.97 -4.26
N VAL A 84 1.54 -8.06 -5.52
CA VAL A 84 2.83 -7.54 -5.96
C VAL A 84 2.72 -6.02 -5.97
N ILE A 85 3.37 -5.37 -5.00
CA ILE A 85 3.38 -3.92 -4.87
C ILE A 85 4.63 -3.38 -5.59
N SER A 86 4.51 -2.27 -6.31
CA SER A 86 5.69 -1.61 -6.90
C SER A 86 6.64 -1.14 -5.80
N ILE A 87 7.95 -1.12 -6.09
CA ILE A 87 8.95 -0.61 -5.15
C ILE A 87 8.68 0.86 -4.79
N ASP A 88 8.16 1.65 -5.71
CA ASP A 88 7.82 3.06 -5.45
C ASP A 88 6.66 3.18 -4.45
N THR A 89 5.59 2.40 -4.62
CA THR A 89 4.49 2.36 -3.65
C THR A 89 4.95 1.82 -2.29
N ALA A 90 5.87 0.86 -2.27
CA ALA A 90 6.46 0.37 -1.03
C ALA A 90 7.29 1.45 -0.30
N LYS A 91 8.08 2.24 -1.04
CA LYS A 91 8.85 3.37 -0.48
C LYS A 91 7.94 4.45 0.09
N ASP A 92 6.90 4.84 -0.65
CA ASP A 92 5.93 5.84 -0.19
C ASP A 92 5.23 5.40 1.10
N PHE A 93 4.88 4.11 1.18
CA PHE A 93 4.30 3.53 2.39
C PHE A 93 5.26 3.61 3.59
N ILE A 94 6.54 3.23 3.39
CA ILE A 94 7.55 3.28 4.46
C ILE A 94 7.76 4.71 4.94
N GLU A 95 7.88 5.68 4.02
CA GLU A 95 8.11 7.08 4.39
C GLU A 95 6.93 7.64 5.20
N ASN A 96 5.70 7.40 4.75
CA ASN A 96 4.51 7.84 5.48
C ASN A 96 4.38 7.13 6.82
N ARG A 97 4.75 5.85 6.90
CA ARG A 97 4.75 5.09 8.15
C ARG A 97 5.76 5.63 9.18
N VAL A 98 6.92 6.09 8.72
CA VAL A 98 7.93 6.73 9.58
C VAL A 98 7.42 8.08 10.10
N LYS A 99 6.78 8.91 9.26
CA LYS A 99 6.20 10.18 9.72
C LYS A 99 5.09 9.95 10.76
N ALA A 100 4.21 8.99 10.51
CA ALA A 100 3.15 8.63 11.44
C ALA A 100 3.71 8.14 12.79
N SER A 101 4.80 7.34 12.79
CA SER A 101 5.39 6.85 14.04
C SER A 101 5.97 7.97 14.91
N TYR A 102 6.53 9.03 14.30
CA TYR A 102 6.96 10.22 15.04
C TYR A 102 5.80 10.98 15.68
N MET A 103 4.64 11.06 15.01
CA MET A 103 3.44 11.70 15.58
C MET A 103 2.91 10.92 16.78
N VAL A 104 2.87 9.59 16.69
CA VAL A 104 2.49 8.72 17.82
C VAL A 104 3.49 8.86 18.97
N GLY A 105 4.79 8.77 18.68
CA GLY A 105 5.84 8.92 19.69
C GLY A 105 5.76 10.27 20.41
N GLY A 106 5.58 11.36 19.66
CA GLY A 106 5.41 12.70 20.21
C GLY A 106 4.15 12.84 21.07
N GLY A 107 3.02 12.24 20.65
CA GLY A 107 1.79 12.21 21.43
C GLY A 107 1.94 11.48 22.76
N VAL A 108 2.58 10.31 22.76
CA VAL A 108 2.87 9.54 23.99
C VAL A 108 3.79 10.31 24.92
N MET A 109 4.84 10.94 24.38
CA MET A 109 5.76 11.78 25.17
C MET A 109 5.02 12.93 25.86
N LEU A 110 4.17 13.67 25.13
CA LEU A 110 3.35 14.75 25.68
C LEU A 110 2.39 14.26 26.77
N ALA A 111 1.77 13.09 26.57
CA ALA A 111 0.86 12.49 27.55
C ALA A 111 1.59 12.09 28.85
N ILE A 112 2.85 11.65 28.78
CA ILE A 112 3.67 11.32 29.96
C ILE A 112 4.17 12.58 30.67
N TRP A 113 4.61 13.60 29.93
CA TRP A 113 5.10 14.87 30.51
C TRP A 113 4.01 15.71 31.17
N SER A 114 2.79 15.60 30.68
CA SER A 114 1.63 16.33 31.17
C SER A 114 1.37 16.19 32.68
N PRO A 115 1.26 14.98 33.28
CA PRO A 115 1.09 14.83 34.72
C PRO A 115 2.34 15.21 35.53
N ILE A 116 3.55 15.08 34.97
CA ILE A 116 4.79 15.48 35.65
C ILE A 116 4.77 16.99 35.94
N LEU A 117 4.40 17.79 34.94
CA LEU A 117 4.27 19.25 35.09
C LEU A 117 3.19 19.64 36.12
N LEU A 118 2.05 18.93 36.13
CA LEU A 118 1.02 19.15 37.14
C LEU A 118 1.54 18.87 38.56
N ILE A 119 2.23 17.75 38.77
CA ILE A 119 2.75 17.37 40.09
C ILE A 119 3.78 18.38 40.59
N VAL A 120 4.64 18.89 39.71
CA VAL A 120 5.61 19.94 40.07
C VAL A 120 4.89 21.22 40.50
N MET A 121 3.89 21.66 39.72
CA MET A 121 3.12 22.88 39.99
C MET A 121 2.15 22.75 41.16
N SER A 122 1.74 21.53 41.55
CA SER A 122 0.87 21.33 42.70
C SER A 122 1.59 21.50 44.04
N THR A 123 2.93 21.49 44.05
CA THR A 123 3.71 21.62 45.30
C THR A 123 3.73 23.04 45.88
N THR A 124 3.33 24.04 45.10
CA THR A 124 3.17 25.44 45.54
C THR A 124 1.77 25.66 46.15
N GLU A 125 1.50 25.02 47.28
CA GLU A 125 0.17 25.02 47.95
C GLU A 125 -0.20 26.34 48.65
N ASN A 126 0.63 27.38 48.56
CA ASN A 126 0.44 28.63 49.31
C ASN A 126 0.57 29.92 48.46
N GLU A 127 0.59 29.79 47.13
CA GLU A 127 0.62 30.97 46.26
C GLU A 127 -0.77 31.33 45.72
N GLU A 128 -1.19 32.55 46.02
CA GLU A 128 -2.32 33.20 45.36
C GLU A 128 -1.83 33.73 44.02
N ILE A 129 -2.21 33.06 42.93
CA ILE A 129 -1.85 33.46 41.57
C ILE A 129 -3.11 33.95 40.88
N LEU A 130 -3.09 35.17 40.34
CA LEU A 130 -4.24 35.79 39.65
C LEU A 130 -5.52 35.85 40.50
N GLY A 131 -5.40 35.97 41.82
CA GLY A 131 -6.54 36.01 42.76
C GLY A 131 -7.17 34.65 43.04
N ILE A 132 -6.49 33.56 42.69
CA ILE A 132 -6.96 32.18 42.90
C ILE A 132 -6.08 31.52 43.97
N TYR A 133 -6.72 31.07 45.05
CA TYR A 133 -6.08 30.22 46.07
C TYR A 133 -5.73 28.86 45.46
N ASN A 134 -4.52 28.35 45.71
CA ASN A 134 -3.94 27.19 45.01
C ASN A 134 -3.74 27.42 43.50
N GLY A 135 -3.27 28.61 43.11
CA GLY A 135 -3.13 28.99 41.70
C GLY A 135 -2.23 28.05 40.88
N GLY A 136 -1.21 27.45 41.50
CA GLY A 136 -0.32 26.46 40.85
C GLY A 136 -1.06 25.22 40.36
N LEU A 137 -2.03 24.72 41.13
CA LEU A 137 -2.85 23.57 40.74
C LEU A 137 -3.79 23.92 39.57
N ALA A 138 -4.41 25.11 39.61
CA ALA A 138 -5.28 25.58 38.54
C ALA A 138 -4.52 25.72 37.21
N ILE A 139 -3.33 26.35 37.25
CA ILE A 139 -2.47 26.51 36.07
C ILE A 139 -1.97 25.14 35.58
N GLY A 140 -1.54 24.27 36.49
CA GLY A 140 -1.08 22.92 36.16
C GLY A 140 -2.15 22.09 35.45
N LEU A 141 -3.42 22.20 35.86
CA LEU A 141 -4.54 21.53 35.21
C LEU A 141 -4.78 22.04 33.79
N VAL A 142 -4.73 23.37 33.58
CA VAL A 142 -4.88 23.97 32.25
C VAL A 142 -3.77 23.50 31.31
N VAL A 143 -2.52 23.47 31.79
CA VAL A 143 -1.37 22.97 31.01
C VAL A 143 -1.53 21.49 30.71
N LEU A 144 -1.93 20.69 31.70
CA LEU A 144 -2.17 19.24 31.53
C LEU A 144 -3.20 18.96 30.44
N LEU A 145 -4.36 19.61 30.52
CA LEU A 145 -5.46 19.41 29.58
C LEU A 145 -5.07 19.85 28.16
N SER A 146 -4.31 20.95 28.06
CA SER A 146 -3.82 21.46 26.77
C SER A 146 -2.82 20.48 26.13
N MET A 147 -1.87 19.95 26.89
CA MET A 147 -0.91 18.95 26.39
C MET A 147 -1.60 17.64 25.96
N VAL A 148 -2.59 17.19 26.73
CA VAL A 148 -3.40 16.02 26.38
C VAL A 148 -4.19 16.26 25.09
N ALA A 149 -4.79 17.44 24.93
CA ALA A 149 -5.51 17.80 23.71
C ALA A 149 -4.60 17.76 22.47
N VAL A 150 -3.37 18.28 22.58
CA VAL A 150 -2.36 18.20 21.50
C VAL A 150 -1.96 16.75 21.23
N ALA A 151 -1.72 15.95 22.27
CA ALA A 151 -1.38 14.53 22.12
C ALA A 151 -2.48 13.75 21.39
N VAL A 152 -3.75 13.96 21.75
CA VAL A 152 -4.90 13.35 21.06
C VAL A 152 -4.98 13.82 19.61
N GLY A 153 -4.74 15.10 19.33
CA GLY A 153 -4.66 15.62 17.96
C GLY A 153 -3.60 14.90 17.12
N LEU A 154 -2.42 14.65 17.68
CA LEU A 154 -1.36 13.88 17.01
C LEU A 154 -1.79 12.42 16.73
N PHE A 155 -2.47 11.77 17.67
CA PHE A 155 -2.99 10.41 17.48
C PHE A 155 -4.06 10.34 16.38
N ILE A 156 -4.97 11.30 16.32
CA ILE A 156 -6.01 11.34 15.27
C ILE A 156 -5.37 11.55 13.90
N MET A 157 -4.45 12.51 13.77
CA MET A 157 -3.76 12.75 12.49
C MET A 157 -2.96 11.53 12.03
N SER A 158 -2.30 10.84 12.95
CA SER A 158 -1.63 9.58 12.65
C SER A 158 -2.62 8.49 12.25
N GLY A 159 -3.74 8.36 12.96
CA GLY A 159 -4.82 7.39 12.69
C GLY A 159 -5.41 7.52 11.28
N VAL A 160 -5.72 8.76 10.87
CA VAL A 160 -6.26 9.06 9.53
C VAL A 160 -5.28 8.71 8.41
N GLN A 161 -3.97 8.81 8.65
CA GLN A 161 -2.96 8.38 7.67
C GLN A 161 -2.91 6.87 7.48
N PHE A 162 -3.27 6.07 8.48
CA PHE A 162 -3.27 4.61 8.39
C PHE A 162 -4.45 4.05 7.57
N GLY A 163 -5.64 4.66 7.66
CA GLY A 163 -6.83 4.20 6.93
C GLY A 163 -6.75 4.28 5.40
N ARG A 164 -5.67 4.85 4.84
CA ARG A 164 -5.42 4.87 3.39
C ARG A 164 -4.75 3.58 2.89
N TYR A 165 -4.21 2.76 3.79
CA TYR A 165 -3.42 1.58 3.44
C TYR A 165 -3.96 0.25 4.02
N ASP A 166 -4.98 0.31 4.87
CA ASP A 166 -5.87 -0.82 5.21
C ASP A 166 -6.88 -1.05 4.08
#